data_AF-I3XRR7-F1
#
_entry.id   AF-I3XRR7-F1
#
_cell.length_a   1.000
_cell.length_b   1.000
_cell.length_c   1.000
_cell.angle_alpha   90.00
_cell.angle_beta   90.00
_cell.angle_gamma   90.00
#
_symmetry.space_group_name_H-M   'P 1'
#
loop_
_entity.id
_entity.type
_entity.pdbx_description
1 polymer ?
#
loop_
_entity_poly.entity_id
_entity_poly.type
_entity_poly.pdbx_seq_one_letter_code
_entity_poly.pdbx_strand_id
1 'polypeptide(L)'
;MARLIINVYFKTDEYVVEVSKYNSEGLLEESRVYEGVKQVVLSNLVVRINRQLHDQPWSFIVEAENPVIEFKEKSLLYVYEKK
;
A
#
# COMPACT_ATOMS: atom_id res chain seq x y z
N MET A 1 3.10 16.73 1.21
CA MET A 1 2.16 15.61 1.07
C MET A 1 2.92 14.41 0.54
N ALA A 2 2.93 13.31 1.28
CA ALA A 2 3.59 12.09 0.83
C ALA A 2 2.66 11.35 -0.15
N ARG A 3 3.27 10.58 -1.05
CA ARG A 3 2.55 9.68 -1.94
C ARG A 3 2.97 8.25 -1.63
N LEU A 4 1.99 7.37 -1.41
CA LEU A 4 2.25 5.93 -1.36
C LEU A 4 1.82 5.28 -2.66
N ILE A 5 2.64 4.35 -3.12
CA ILE A 5 2.25 3.37 -4.13
C ILE A 5 2.21 2.02 -3.42
N ILE A 6 1.04 1.39 -3.43
CA ILE A 6 0.80 0.09 -2.81
C ILE A 6 0.54 -0.91 -3.94
N ASN A 7 1.47 -1.84 -4.14
CA ASN A 7 1.31 -2.92 -5.12
C ASN A 7 0.90 -4.20 -4.39
N VAL A 8 -0.23 -4.78 -4.80
CA VAL A 8 -0.79 -6.00 -4.23
C VAL A 8 -0.67 -7.13 -5.25
N TYR A 9 0.26 -8.05 -4.98
CA TYR A 9 0.52 -9.23 -5.79
C TYR A 9 -0.26 -10.41 -5.21
N PHE A 10 -1.08 -11.04 -6.04
CA PHE A 10 -1.81 -12.24 -5.65
C PHE A 10 -0.89 -13.46 -5.59
N LYS A 11 -1.00 -14.25 -4.53
CA LYS A 11 -0.28 -15.51 -4.34
C LYS A 11 -1.18 -16.52 -3.65
N THR A 12 -1.95 -17.30 -4.43
CA THR A 12 -2.85 -18.39 -4.00
C THR A 12 -3.71 -18.09 -2.76
N ASP A 13 -3.15 -18.18 -1.54
CA ASP A 13 -3.83 -18.01 -0.25
C ASP A 13 -3.51 -16.68 0.47
N GLU A 14 -2.62 -15.88 -0.10
CA GLU A 14 -2.12 -14.63 0.48
C GLU A 14 -1.80 -13.58 -0.60
N TYR A 15 -1.48 -12.38 -0.14
CA TYR A 15 -0.90 -11.32 -0.92
C TYR A 15 0.53 -11.07 -0.47
N VAL A 16 1.37 -10.75 -1.44
CA VAL A 16 2.59 -9.99 -1.19
C VAL A 16 2.26 -8.53 -1.46
N VAL A 17 2.48 -7.66 -0.49
CA VAL A 17 2.16 -6.24 -0.61
C VAL A 17 3.43 -5.43 -0.48
N GLU A 18 3.75 -4.69 -1.53
CA GLU A 18 4.83 -3.72 -1.53
C GLU A 18 4.25 -2.32 -1.29
N VAL A 19 4.79 -1.61 -0.31
CA VAL A 19 4.41 -0.21 -0.02
C VAL A 19 5.63 0.67 -0.20
N SER A 20 5.57 1.54 -1.21
CA SER A 20 6.61 2.49 -1.56
C SER A 20 6.16 3.91 -1.25
N LYS A 21 6.90 4.63 -0.42
CA LYS A 21 6.67 6.02 -0.03
C LYS A 21 7.55 6.96 -0.83
N TYR A 22 6.94 7.95 -1.44
CA TYR A 22 7.59 9.00 -2.22
C TYR A 22 7.36 10.37 -1.58
N ASN A 23 8.38 11.21 -1.64
CA ASN A 23 8.28 12.61 -1.23
C ASN A 23 7.58 13.47 -2.31
N SER A 24 7.43 14.77 -2.04
CA SER A 24 6.77 15.72 -2.96
C SER A 24 7.52 15.92 -4.28
N GLU A 25 8.81 15.59 -4.35
CA GLU A 25 9.64 15.68 -5.56
C GLU A 25 9.55 14.40 -6.41
N GLY A 26 8.81 13.38 -5.95
CA GLY A 26 8.70 12.08 -6.61
C GLY A 26 9.87 11.15 -6.35
N LEU A 27 10.74 11.46 -5.39
CA LEU A 27 11.84 10.59 -4.97
C LEU A 27 11.35 9.55 -3.96
N LEU A 28 11.82 8.31 -4.13
CA LEU A 28 11.52 7.22 -3.21
C LEU A 28 12.24 7.45 -1.87
N GLU A 29 11.48 7.57 -0.79
CA GLU A 29 12.02 7.69 0.57
C GLU A 29 12.18 6.32 1.23
N GLU A 30 11.20 5.44 1.03
CA GLU A 30 11.13 4.14 1.71
C GLU A 30 10.35 3.15 0.86
N SER A 31 10.76 1.89 0.86
CA SER A 31 9.96 0.77 0.33
C SER A 31 10.04 -0.41 1.29
N ARG A 32 8.89 -1.05 1.55
CA ARG A 32 8.77 -2.25 2.37
C ARG A 32 7.89 -3.28 1.70
N VAL A 33 8.28 -4.55 1.83
CA VAL A 33 7.51 -5.70 1.36
C VAL A 33 6.93 -6.43 2.56
N TYR A 34 5.64 -6.74 2.48
CA TYR A 34 4.88 -7.48 3.47
C TYR A 34 4.40 -8.78 2.82
N GLU A 35 4.85 -9.91 3.36
CA GLU A 35 4.41 -11.25 2.96
C GLU A 35 3.34 -11.77 3.93
N GLY A 36 2.58 -12.80 3.53
CA GLY A 36 1.53 -13.37 4.40
C GLY A 36 0.31 -12.47 4.59
N VAL A 37 0.14 -11.44 3.76
CA VAL A 37 -0.96 -10.48 3.91
C VAL A 37 -2.25 -11.12 3.41
N LYS A 38 -3.24 -11.29 4.29
CA LYS A 38 -4.57 -11.78 3.92
C LYS A 38 -5.52 -10.65 3.57
N GLN A 39 -5.28 -9.46 4.12
CA GLN A 39 -6.14 -8.31 3.91
C GLN A 39 -5.34 -7.00 3.99
N VAL A 40 -5.61 -6.09 3.06
CA VAL A 40 -5.16 -4.70 3.10
C VAL A 40 -6.34 -3.82 3.53
N VAL A 41 -6.18 -3.05 4.59
CA VAL A 41 -7.20 -2.15 5.14
C VAL A 41 -6.75 -0.71 4.92
N LEU A 42 -7.50 0.03 4.11
CA LEU A 42 -7.25 1.43 3.79
C LEU A 42 -8.29 2.29 4.53
N SER A 43 -7.87 3.18 5.43
CA SER A 43 -8.80 3.94 6.29
C SER A 43 -8.48 5.42 6.34
N ASN A 44 -9.50 6.28 6.17
CA ASN A 44 -9.37 7.73 6.10
C ASN A 44 -8.36 8.20 5.02
N LEU A 45 -8.40 7.59 3.84
CA LEU A 45 -7.48 7.88 2.75
C LEU A 45 -8.24 8.15 1.45
N VAL A 46 -7.70 9.04 0.62
CA VAL A 46 -8.08 9.12 -0.79
C VAL A 46 -7.20 8.14 -1.56
N VAL A 47 -7.84 7.10 -2.12
CA VAL A 47 -7.16 6.03 -2.84
C VAL A 47 -7.58 6.06 -4.30
N ARG A 48 -6.61 6.15 -5.19
CA ARG A 48 -6.81 6.01 -6.64
C ARG A 48 -6.30 4.66 -7.08
N ILE A 49 -7.09 3.98 -7.90
CA ILE A 49 -6.77 2.64 -8.38
C ILE A 49 -6.69 2.71 -9.90
N ASN A 50 -5.57 2.28 -10.46
CA ASN A 50 -5.45 2.14 -11.91
C ASN A 50 -6.06 0.83 -12.37
N ARG A 51 -6.49 0.77 -13.63
CA ARG A 51 -6.95 -0.48 -14.25
C ARG A 51 -5.86 -1.54 -14.10
N GLN A 52 -6.21 -2.68 -13.52
CA GLN A 52 -5.32 -3.83 -13.48
C GLN A 52 -5.12 -4.38 -14.91
N LEU A 53 -3.86 -4.57 -15.30
CA LEU A 53 -3.50 -5.32 -16.49
C LEU A 53 -3.38 -6.81 -16.13
N HIS A 54 -3.64 -7.70 -17.08
CA HIS A 54 -3.49 -9.14 -16.87
C HIS A 54 -2.06 -9.45 -16.34
N ASP A 55 -1.96 -10.31 -15.33
CA ASP A 55 -0.72 -10.69 -14.63
C ASP A 55 0.07 -9.57 -13.93
N GLN A 56 -0.51 -8.37 -13.78
CA GLN A 56 0.10 -7.29 -13.00
C GLN A 56 -0.56 -7.16 -11.62
N PRO A 57 0.18 -6.70 -10.59
CA PRO A 57 -0.41 -6.42 -9.30
C PRO A 57 -1.49 -5.35 -9.41
N TRP A 58 -2.42 -5.33 -8.45
CA TRP A 58 -3.21 -4.13 -8.23
C TRP A 58 -2.29 -3.03 -7.69
N SER A 59 -2.33 -1.86 -8.32
CA SER A 59 -1.56 -0.70 -7.87
C SER A 59 -2.49 0.39 -7.35
N PHE A 60 -2.35 0.71 -6.07
CA PHE A 60 -3.09 1.76 -5.40
C PHE A 60 -2.19 2.96 -5.17
N ILE A 61 -2.66 4.14 -5.56
CA ILE A 61 -1.99 5.40 -5.34
C ILE A 61 -2.72 6.11 -4.20
N VAL A 62 -2.01 6.37 -3.12
CA VAL A 62 -2.53 7.06 -1.94
C VAL A 62 -1.81 8.40 -1.82
N GLU A 63 -2.57 9.47 -1.61
CA GLU A 63 -2.04 10.78 -1.23
C GLU A 63 -2.44 11.05 0.22
N ALA A 64 -1.45 11.25 1.09
CA ALA A 64 -1.65 11.48 2.52
C ALA A 64 -0.55 12.42 3.04
N GLU A 65 -0.86 13.22 4.06
CA GLU A 65 0.11 14.05 4.74
C GLU A 65 0.99 13.21 5.67
N ASN A 66 0.36 12.40 6.52
CA ASN A 66 1.04 11.60 7.54
C ASN A 66 0.50 10.16 7.55
N PRO A 67 0.80 9.36 6.51
CA PRO A 67 0.34 7.99 6.45
C PRO A 67 1.07 7.14 7.50
N VAL A 68 0.32 6.23 8.11
CA VAL A 68 0.83 5.21 9.03
C VAL A 68 0.57 3.83 8.42
N ILE A 69 1.58 2.97 8.47
CA ILE A 69 1.54 1.60 7.95
C ILE A 69 1.77 0.65 9.13
N GLU A 70 0.80 -0.21 9.41
CA GLU A 70 0.84 -1.17 10.52
C GLU A 70 0.53 -2.58 10.02
N PHE A 71 1.42 -3.54 10.32
CA PHE A 71 1.16 -4.94 10.08
C PHE A 71 0.72 -5.63 11.37
N LYS A 72 -0.56 -5.98 11.45
CA LYS A 72 -1.21 -6.55 12.64
C LYS A 72 -1.50 -8.03 12.44
N GLU A 73 -1.53 -8.77 13.55
CA GLU A 73 -1.95 -10.18 13.59
C GLU A 73 -1.21 -11.07 12.58
N LYS A 74 0.01 -10.67 12.20
CA LYS A 74 0.86 -11.31 11.20
C LYS A 74 0.17 -11.53 9.83
N SER A 75 -0.91 -10.81 9.51
CA SER A 75 -1.65 -11.02 8.26
C SER A 75 -2.49 -9.83 7.79
N LEU A 76 -2.71 -8.80 8.61
CA LEU A 76 -3.52 -7.63 8.25
C LEU A 76 -2.62 -6.41 8.06
N LEU A 77 -2.59 -5.85 6.85
CA LEU A 77 -1.85 -4.62 6.56
C LEU A 77 -2.78 -3.42 6.59
N TYR A 78 -2.64 -2.59 7.61
CA TYR A 78 -3.37 -1.33 7.74
C TYR A 78 -2.54 -0.19 7.15
N VAL A 79 -3.16 0.61 6.30
CA VAL A 79 -2.65 1.91 5.87
C VAL A 79 -3.72 2.95 6.17
N TYR A 80 -3.36 3.95 6.96
CA TYR A 80 -4.31 4.96 7.40
C TYR A 80 -3.65 6.33 7.61
N GLU A 81 -4.45 7.38 7.57
CA GLU A 81 -4.00 8.72 7.96
C GLU A 81 -4.28 8.97 9.43
N LYS A 82 -3.26 9.41 10.17
CA LYS A 82 -3.43 9.82 11.56
C LYS A 82 -4.09 11.20 11.56
N LYS A 83 -5.24 11.31 12.24
CA LYS A 83 -5.91 12.60 12.50
C LYS A 83 -5.06 13.51 13.37
#